data_AF-A0A259GC39-F1
#
_entry.id   AF-A0A259GC39-F1
#
_cell.length_a   1.000
_cell.length_b   1.000
_cell.length_c   1.000
_cell.angle_alpha   90.00
_cell.angle_beta   90.00
_cell.angle_gamma   90.00
#
_symmetry.space_group_name_H-M   'P 1'
#
loop_
_entity.id
_entity.type
_entity.pdbx_description
1 polymer ?
#
loop_
_entity_poly.entity_id
_entity_poly.type
_entity_poly.pdbx_seq_one_letter_code
_entity_poly.pdbx_strand_id
1 'polypeptide(L)'
;MATEHADNAHHAEHALTPSGYIEHHLSFNAQPVADGAGFWTLHVDTFVMSVALGFLVMGLVWLVARKATAGVPSKGQAFVELVFSFIDDQVKNIFHGNRHSFIAPTALTV
;
A
#
# COMPACT_ATOMS: atom_id res chain seq x y z
N MET A 1 4.15 -38.07 -35.32
CA MET A 1 2.69 -37.85 -35.36
C MET A 1 1.95 -38.22 -34.07
N ALA A 2 2.45 -39.13 -33.21
CA ALA A 2 1.84 -39.40 -31.89
C ALA A 2 2.34 -38.48 -30.76
N THR A 3 3.44 -37.76 -30.96
CA THR A 3 4.07 -36.88 -29.97
C THR A 3 3.48 -35.47 -29.92
N GLU A 4 2.88 -34.99 -31.01
CA GLU A 4 2.25 -33.66 -31.09
C GLU A 4 0.87 -33.63 -30.40
N HIS A 5 0.18 -34.77 -30.30
CA HIS A 5 -1.10 -34.88 -29.58
C HIS A 5 -0.94 -34.95 -28.06
N ALA A 6 0.19 -35.49 -27.57
CA ALA A 6 0.50 -35.50 -26.14
C ALA A 6 0.96 -34.12 -25.64
N ASP A 7 1.68 -33.37 -26.49
CA ASP A 7 2.10 -31.99 -26.21
C ASP A 7 0.89 -31.05 -26.12
N ASN A 8 -0.07 -31.16 -27.05
CA ASN A 8 -1.30 -30.37 -27.02
C ASN A 8 -2.24 -30.69 -25.84
N ALA A 9 -2.15 -31.87 -25.23
CA ALA A 9 -2.93 -32.22 -24.05
C ALA A 9 -2.43 -31.47 -22.80
N HIS A 10 -1.13 -31.20 -22.70
CA HIS A 10 -0.52 -30.45 -21.59
C HIS A 10 -0.76 -28.93 -21.71
N HIS A 11 -1.07 -28.43 -22.92
CA HIS A 11 -1.41 -27.03 -23.16
C HIS A 11 -2.90 -26.70 -23.00
N ALA A 12 -3.79 -27.70 -22.95
CA ALA A 12 -5.23 -27.51 -22.83
C ALA A 12 -5.72 -27.30 -21.39
N GLU A 13 -4.93 -27.67 -20.37
CA GLU A 13 -5.26 -27.45 -18.95
C GLU A 13 -5.11 -25.98 -18.50
N HIS A 14 -4.47 -25.13 -19.30
CA HIS A 14 -4.39 -23.68 -19.09
C HIS A 14 -5.52 -22.90 -19.79
N ALA A 15 -6.67 -23.52 -20.06
CA ALA A 15 -7.85 -22.77 -20.43
C ALA A 15 -8.28 -21.92 -19.22
N LEU A 16 -8.08 -20.60 -19.28
CA LEU A 16 -8.52 -19.62 -18.28
C LEU A 16 -10.05 -19.63 -18.18
N THR A 17 -10.60 -20.61 -17.48
CA THR A 17 -12.02 -20.62 -17.15
C THR A 17 -12.29 -19.41 -16.25
N PRO A 18 -13.45 -18.72 -16.39
CA PRO A 18 -13.76 -17.58 -15.54
C PRO A 18 -13.67 -17.92 -14.03
N SER A 19 -14.06 -19.13 -13.65
CA SER A 19 -13.95 -19.62 -12.28
C SER A 19 -12.50 -19.78 -11.82
N GLY A 20 -11.63 -20.39 -12.64
CA GLY A 20 -10.19 -20.51 -12.32
C GLY A 20 -9.47 -19.17 -12.27
N TYR A 21 -9.88 -18.21 -13.12
CA TYR A 21 -9.36 -16.84 -13.07
C TYR A 21 -9.72 -16.14 -11.76
N ILE A 22 -10.96 -16.27 -11.28
CA ILE A 22 -11.40 -15.68 -10.01
C ILE A 22 -10.59 -16.27 -8.85
N GLU A 23 -10.42 -17.58 -8.80
CA GLU A 23 -9.65 -18.26 -7.75
C GLU A 23 -8.19 -17.81 -7.73
N HIS A 24 -7.56 -17.73 -8.91
CA HIS A 24 -6.20 -17.19 -9.03
C HIS A 24 -6.10 -15.73 -8.60
N HIS A 25 -7.09 -14.88 -8.91
CA HIS A 25 -7.09 -13.47 -8.49
C HIS A 25 -7.25 -13.24 -7.00
N LEU A 26 -7.86 -14.19 -6.29
CA LEU A 26 -7.98 -14.14 -4.83
C LEU A 26 -6.76 -14.74 -4.12
N SER A 27 -5.82 -15.31 -4.87
CA SER A 27 -4.56 -15.80 -4.33
C SER A 27 -3.55 -14.66 -4.15
N PHE A 28 -2.72 -14.78 -3.12
CA PHE A 28 -1.65 -13.83 -2.81
C PHE A 28 -0.29 -14.46 -3.13
N ASN A 29 0.70 -13.61 -3.40
CA ASN A 29 2.10 -14.01 -3.48
C ASN A 29 2.66 -14.27 -2.07
N ALA A 30 2.25 -15.39 -1.48
CA ALA A 30 2.56 -15.79 -0.11
C ALA A 30 3.66 -16.86 -0.10
N GLN A 31 4.77 -16.61 0.61
CA GLN A 31 5.89 -17.54 0.71
C GLN A 31 6.18 -17.92 2.17
N PRO A 32 6.24 -19.22 2.51
CA PRO A 32 6.66 -19.65 3.84
C PRO A 32 8.14 -19.30 4.06
N VAL A 33 8.46 -18.76 5.24
CA VAL A 33 9.81 -18.34 5.60
C VAL A 33 10.73 -19.55 5.87
N ALA A 34 10.15 -20.69 6.24
CA ALA A 34 10.84 -21.97 6.40
C ALA A 34 9.88 -23.14 6.10
N ASP A 35 10.45 -24.31 5.82
CA ASP A 35 9.67 -25.53 5.57
C ASP A 35 8.80 -25.88 6.78
N GLY A 36 7.49 -26.08 6.55
CA GLY A 36 6.51 -26.36 7.59
C GLY A 36 6.06 -25.15 8.41
N ALA A 37 6.53 -23.95 8.10
CA ALA A 37 6.21 -22.74 8.85
C ALA A 37 4.90 -22.09 8.34
N GLY A 38 3.78 -22.81 8.42
CA GLY A 38 2.48 -22.33 7.93
C GLY A 38 2.05 -20.99 8.53
N PHE A 39 2.34 -20.76 9.82
CA PHE A 39 2.12 -19.45 10.47
C PHE A 39 3.10 -18.38 9.98
N TRP A 40 4.34 -18.74 9.67
CA TRP A 40 5.37 -17.83 9.19
C TRP A 40 5.35 -17.76 7.66
N THR A 41 4.21 -17.36 7.11
CA THR A 41 4.04 -17.11 5.67
C THR A 41 4.04 -15.60 5.43
N LEU A 42 4.93 -15.12 4.56
CA LEU A 42 5.03 -13.72 4.20
C LEU A 42 4.30 -13.44 2.88
N HIS A 43 3.35 -12.51 2.90
CA HIS A 43 2.67 -11.99 1.71
C HIS A 43 3.53 -10.92 1.06
N VAL A 44 4.36 -11.33 0.10
CA VAL A 44 5.38 -10.49 -0.53
C VAL A 44 4.73 -9.35 -1.32
N ASP A 45 3.62 -9.64 -2.00
CA ASP A 45 2.85 -8.65 -2.76
C ASP A 45 2.35 -7.50 -1.87
N THR A 46 1.68 -7.83 -0.76
CA THR A 46 1.13 -6.87 0.18
C THR A 46 2.24 -6.11 0.86
N PHE A 47 3.30 -6.80 1.32
CA PHE A 47 4.44 -6.16 1.98
C PHE A 47 5.10 -5.10 1.09
N VAL A 48 5.41 -5.47 -0.17
CA VAL A 48 6.04 -4.55 -1.12
C VAL A 48 5.13 -3.36 -1.45
N MET A 49 3.83 -3.60 -1.67
CA MET A 49 2.88 -2.52 -1.97
C MET A 49 2.70 -1.58 -0.78
N SER A 50 2.62 -2.10 0.45
CA SER A 50 2.55 -1.27 1.67
C SER A 50 3.79 -0.40 1.85
N VAL A 51 4.99 -0.97 1.68
CA VAL A 51 6.25 -0.20 1.81
C VAL A 51 6.35 0.85 0.70
N ALA A 52 6.02 0.49 -0.54
CA ALA A 52 6.05 1.43 -1.67
C ALA A 52 5.10 2.61 -1.46
N LEU A 53 3.86 2.36 -1.02
CA LEU A 53 2.90 3.41 -0.70
C LEU A 53 3.35 4.26 0.49
N GLY A 54 3.91 3.65 1.53
CA GLY A 54 4.48 4.37 2.67
C GLY A 54 5.57 5.36 2.25
N PHE A 55 6.53 4.92 1.42
CA PHE A 55 7.56 5.80 0.88
C PHE A 55 7.00 6.87 -0.06
N LEU A 56 5.98 6.55 -0.86
CA LEU A 56 5.33 7.50 -1.76
C LEU A 56 4.68 8.65 -0.98
N VAL A 57 3.89 8.33 0.06
CA VAL A 57 3.21 9.33 0.89
C VAL A 57 4.23 10.17 1.65
N MET A 58 5.20 9.52 2.33
CA MET A 58 6.25 10.22 3.06
C MET A 58 7.11 11.10 2.13
N GLY A 59 7.40 10.62 0.92
CA GLY A 59 8.09 11.37 -0.12
C GLY A 59 7.30 12.58 -0.61
N LEU A 60 5.99 12.45 -0.81
CA LEU A 60 5.12 13.56 -1.21
C LEU A 60 5.06 14.65 -0.14
N VAL A 61 4.89 14.26 1.13
CA VAL A 61 4.92 15.19 2.26
C VAL A 61 6.28 15.89 2.35
N TRP A 62 7.39 15.15 2.22
CA TRP A 62 8.74 15.71 2.25
C TRP A 62 8.98 16.72 1.12
N LEU A 63 8.55 16.42 -0.10
CA LEU A 63 8.68 17.30 -1.25
C LEU A 63 7.91 18.62 -1.07
N VAL A 64 6.71 18.56 -0.50
CA VAL A 64 5.90 19.74 -0.22
C VAL A 64 6.48 20.54 0.94
N ALA A 65 6.84 19.88 2.05
CA ALA A 65 7.42 20.53 3.22
C ALA A 65 8.70 21.31 2.89
N ARG A 66 9.56 20.75 2.02
CA ARG A 66 10.80 21.43 1.60
C ARG A 66 10.56 22.69 0.78
N LYS A 67 9.42 22.79 0.11
CA LYS A 67 9.03 23.91 -0.76
C LYS A 67 7.99 24.83 -0.12
N ALA A 68 7.56 24.54 1.11
CA ALA A 68 6.53 25.30 1.79
C ALA A 68 7.05 26.72 2.08
N THR A 69 6.23 27.72 1.77
CA THR A 69 6.53 29.12 2.04
C THR A 69 5.46 29.73 2.95
N ALA A 70 5.85 30.62 3.86
CA ALA A 70 4.90 31.28 4.77
C ALA A 70 4.10 32.43 4.12
N GLY A 71 4.36 32.71 2.84
CA GLY A 71 3.66 33.74 2.06
C GLY A 71 2.35 33.20 1.46
N VAL A 72 2.10 33.51 0.18
CA VAL A 72 0.94 32.95 -0.53
C VAL A 72 1.27 31.52 -0.99
N PRO A 73 0.55 30.49 -0.51
CA PRO A 73 0.85 29.11 -0.86
C PRO A 73 0.55 28.83 -2.33
N SER A 74 1.37 27.98 -2.95
CA SER A 74 1.03 27.39 -4.25
C SER A 74 -0.17 26.44 -4.12
N LYS A 75 -0.87 26.13 -5.23
CA LYS A 75 -2.04 25.23 -5.20
C LYS A 75 -1.76 23.89 -4.53
N GLY A 76 -0.59 23.29 -4.77
CA GLY A 76 -0.20 22.01 -4.16
C GLY A 76 0.10 22.13 -2.67
N GLN A 77 0.76 23.21 -2.25
CA GLN A 77 0.99 23.50 -0.83
C GLN A 77 -0.34 23.71 -0.08
N ALA A 78 -1.25 24.50 -0.66
CA ALA A 78 -2.56 24.79 -0.06
C ALA A 78 -3.39 23.52 0.15
N PHE A 79 -3.34 22.56 -0.79
CA PHE A 79 -4.02 21.27 -0.62
C PHE A 79 -3.43 20.46 0.54
N VAL A 80 -2.11 20.39 0.66
CA VAL A 80 -1.45 19.67 1.75
C VAL A 80 -1.72 20.34 3.10
N GLU A 81 -1.68 21.68 3.16
CA GLU A 81 -2.03 22.43 4.37
C GLU A 81 -3.48 22.17 4.80
N LEU A 82 -4.41 22.07 3.85
CA LEU A 82 -5.80 21.71 4.14
C LEU A 82 -5.91 20.33 4.80
N VAL A 83 -5.20 19.32 4.27
CA VAL A 83 -5.17 17.97 4.85
C VAL A 83 -4.54 17.99 6.25
N PHE A 84 -3.43 18.70 6.44
CA PHE A 84 -2.76 18.82 7.73
C PHE A 84 -3.64 19.50 8.78
N SER A 85 -4.30 20.61 8.42
CA SER A 85 -5.22 21.32 9.31
C SER A 85 -6.41 20.43 9.69
N PHE A 86 -6.98 19.71 8.71
CA PHE A 86 -8.06 18.77 8.96
C PHE A 86 -7.67 17.72 10.01
N ILE A 87 -6.47 17.12 9.87
CA ILE A 87 -5.98 16.12 10.82
C ILE A 87 -5.68 16.74 12.19
N ASP A 88 -5.06 17.93 12.24
CA ASP A 88 -4.77 18.61 13.50
C ASP A 88 -6.06 18.97 14.27
N ASP A 89 -7.11 19.40 13.57
CA ASP A 89 -8.42 19.68 14.17
C ASP A 89 -9.07 18.42 14.73
N GLN A 90 -9.02 17.30 14.00
CA GLN A 90 -9.50 16.01 14.48
C GLN A 90 -8.77 15.56 15.75
N VAL A 91 -7.44 15.67 15.77
CA VAL A 91 -6.63 15.30 16.93
C VAL A 91 -6.90 16.23 18.11
N LYS A 92 -7.00 17.54 17.88
CA LYS A 92 -7.30 18.54 18.91
C LYS A 92 -8.63 18.26 19.62
N ASN A 93 -9.64 17.81 18.88
CA ASN A 93 -10.97 17.53 19.43
C ASN A 93 -10.98 16.29 20.34
N ILE A 94 -10.07 15.35 20.13
CA ILE A 94 -10.00 14.08 20.86
C ILE A 94 -8.96 14.15 22.00
N PHE A 95 -7.82 14.80 21.76
CA PHE A 95 -6.67 14.80 22.67
C PHE A 95 -6.24 16.22 23.04
N HIS A 96 -6.26 16.52 24.34
CA HIS A 96 -6.05 17.86 24.89
C HIS A 96 -4.64 18.07 25.48
N GLY A 97 -3.76 17.06 25.41
CA GLY A 97 -2.36 17.18 25.83
C GLY A 97 -1.45 17.79 24.76
N ASN A 98 -0.13 17.60 24.89
CA ASN A 98 0.82 18.00 23.85
C ASN A 98 0.67 17.11 22.60
N ARG A 99 -0.27 17.46 21.72
CA ARG A 99 -0.63 16.68 20.53
C ARG A 99 0.46 16.64 19.47
N HIS A 100 1.25 17.71 19.37
CA HIS A 100 2.27 17.85 18.33
C HIS A 100 3.52 17.00 18.60
N SER A 101 3.70 16.50 19.82
CA SER A 101 4.87 15.67 20.17
C SER A 101 4.85 14.28 19.53
N PHE A 102 3.68 13.70 19.26
CA PHE A 102 3.57 12.32 18.73
C PHE A 102 2.23 12.02 18.06
N ILE A 103 1.12 12.45 18.67
CA ILE A 103 -0.24 12.07 18.22
C ILE A 103 -0.56 12.65 16.84
N ALA A 104 -0.35 13.95 16.62
CA ALA A 104 -0.64 14.58 15.34
C ALA A 104 0.24 14.03 14.19
N PRO A 105 1.57 13.86 14.36
CA PRO A 105 2.39 13.20 13.34
C PRO A 105 1.97 11.75 13.04
N THR A 106 1.57 10.99 14.06
CA THR A 106 1.12 9.59 13.86
C THR A 106 -0.24 9.55 13.15
N ALA A 107 -1.16 10.43 13.52
CA ALA A 107 -2.47 10.55 12.88
C ALA A 107 -2.38 10.94 11.39
N LEU A 108 -1.28 11.57 10.96
CA LEU A 108 -1.02 11.85 9.55
C LEU A 108 -0.65 10.59 8.75
N THR A 109 -0.17 9.54 9.41
CA THR A 109 0.33 8.32 8.75
C THR A 109 -0.72 7.21 8.62
N VAL A 110 -1.86 7.32 9.30
CA VAL A 110 -2.91 6.29 9.40
C VAL A 110 -4.21 6.78 8.79
#